data_AF-A0A949H9Q9-F1
#
_entry.id   AF-A0A949H9Q9-F1
#
_cell.length_a   1.000
_cell.length_b   1.000
_cell.length_c   1.000
_cell.angle_alpha   90.00
_cell.angle_beta   90.00
_cell.angle_gamma   90.00
#
_symmetry.space_group_name_H-M   'P 1'
#
loop_
_entity.id
_entity.type
_entity.pdbx_description
1 polymer ?
#
loop_
_entity_poly.entity_id
_entity_poly.type
_entity_poly.pdbx_seq_one_letter_code
_entity_poly.pdbx_strand_id
1 'polypeptide(L)'
;MTNYDIIGDVHGRGAKLTGLLEVLGWRPDGDGVHRHAEPDRQVIFVGDLVDRGEDQRQVLTIARAMVEAGTARMVMGNHEFNAICYATEHPDRPGDYLRAHSPKNTKQCSAFLQQLSAEEQADWVAWFRTLPLWLDEEELGGLRVVHACWHEESMRVVREACGGNVLGDDVALYARASDPDDPLFTAIEVLLKGPEVRLADYDLPPFEDPEGHARDHARLRWWRSGDLSLKEMIDIRCGTRTASGGEYPDLARM
;
A
#
# COMPACT_ATOMS: atom_id res chain seq x y z
N MET A 1 3.05 -27.31 -10.18
CA MET A 1 2.16 -26.29 -9.62
C MET A 1 3.07 -25.28 -8.96
N THR A 2 2.90 -24.01 -9.26
CA THR A 2 3.70 -22.92 -8.68
C THR A 2 3.35 -22.80 -7.20
N ASN A 3 4.36 -22.76 -6.33
CA ASN A 3 4.18 -22.54 -4.89
C ASN A 3 4.45 -21.07 -4.56
N TYR A 4 3.67 -20.46 -3.68
CA TYR A 4 3.82 -19.03 -3.35
C TYR A 4 4.09 -18.81 -1.87
N ASP A 5 5.10 -17.99 -1.58
CA ASP A 5 5.32 -17.38 -0.26
C ASP A 5 4.82 -15.92 -0.29
N ILE A 6 3.71 -15.65 0.38
CA ILE A 6 3.09 -14.32 0.41
C ILE A 6 3.67 -13.52 1.58
N ILE A 7 4.32 -12.39 1.27
CA ILE A 7 4.97 -11.51 2.24
C ILE A 7 4.23 -10.16 2.25
N GLY A 8 3.63 -9.82 3.39
CA GLY A 8 2.96 -8.53 3.61
C GLY A 8 3.95 -7.38 3.87
N ASP A 9 3.46 -6.32 4.48
CA ASP A 9 4.18 -5.06 4.71
C ASP A 9 5.58 -5.29 5.31
N VAL A 10 6.61 -4.78 4.62
CA VAL A 10 8.01 -4.89 5.06
C VAL A 10 8.48 -3.60 5.72
N HIS A 11 8.08 -2.44 5.19
CA HIS A 11 8.38 -1.12 5.74
C HIS A 11 9.85 -0.93 6.15
N GLY A 12 10.78 -1.11 5.21
CA GLY A 12 12.20 -0.89 5.41
C GLY A 12 12.83 -1.75 6.51
N ARG A 13 12.29 -2.95 6.77
CA ARG A 13 12.85 -3.93 7.72
C ARG A 13 13.69 -4.98 7.00
N GLY A 14 14.81 -4.56 6.43
CA GLY A 14 15.71 -5.36 5.60
C GLY A 14 16.26 -6.57 6.34
N ALA A 15 16.76 -6.40 7.57
CA ALA A 15 17.25 -7.53 8.36
C ALA A 15 16.14 -8.57 8.65
N LYS A 16 14.90 -8.12 8.88
CA LYS A 16 13.75 -9.03 9.08
C LYS A 16 13.35 -9.73 7.79
N LEU A 17 13.36 -9.02 6.67
CA LEU A 17 13.08 -9.61 5.35
C LEU A 17 14.10 -10.69 5.01
N THR A 18 15.40 -10.40 5.16
CA THR A 18 16.45 -11.41 4.97
C THR A 18 16.23 -12.61 5.87
N GLY A 19 16.03 -12.41 7.19
CA GLY A 19 15.77 -13.52 8.11
C GLY A 19 14.52 -14.34 7.75
N LEU A 20 13.45 -13.70 7.28
CA LEU A 20 12.24 -14.40 6.81
C LEU A 20 12.52 -15.24 5.56
N LEU A 21 13.18 -14.66 4.56
CA LEU A 21 13.56 -15.37 3.33
C LEU A 21 14.42 -16.59 3.66
N GLU A 22 15.39 -16.44 4.57
CA GLU A 22 16.22 -17.55 5.04
C GLU A 22 15.42 -18.68 5.70
N VAL A 23 14.44 -18.35 6.55
CA VAL A 23 13.55 -19.34 7.19
C VAL A 23 12.71 -20.07 6.15
N LEU A 24 12.25 -19.36 5.13
CA LEU A 24 11.46 -19.91 4.02
C LEU A 24 12.29 -20.70 2.99
N GLY A 25 13.62 -20.74 3.15
CA GLY A 25 14.52 -21.51 2.29
C GLY A 25 15.08 -20.74 1.08
N TRP A 26 14.83 -19.44 1.00
CA TRP A 26 15.37 -18.57 -0.03
C TRP A 26 16.80 -18.16 0.30
N ARG A 27 17.73 -18.33 -0.65
CA ARG A 27 19.15 -18.01 -0.49
C ARG A 27 19.65 -17.14 -1.64
N PRO A 28 20.47 -16.11 -1.39
CA PRO A 28 21.07 -15.33 -2.47
C PRO A 28 22.02 -16.20 -3.30
N ASP A 29 21.95 -16.06 -4.62
CA ASP A 29 22.92 -16.64 -5.56
C ASP A 29 24.17 -15.74 -5.71
N GLY A 30 25.03 -16.06 -6.68
CA GLY A 30 26.26 -15.29 -6.94
C GLY A 30 26.04 -13.84 -7.35
N ASP A 31 24.84 -13.51 -7.85
CA ASP A 31 24.42 -12.16 -8.25
C ASP A 31 23.60 -11.47 -7.14
N GLY A 32 23.41 -12.12 -5.99
CA GLY A 32 22.65 -11.61 -4.85
C GLY A 32 21.13 -11.81 -4.97
N VAL A 33 20.65 -12.48 -6.01
CA VAL A 33 19.22 -12.77 -6.20
C VAL A 33 18.82 -13.92 -5.28
N HIS A 34 17.80 -13.72 -4.45
CA HIS A 34 17.29 -14.80 -3.61
C HIS A 34 16.55 -15.84 -4.45
N ARG A 35 16.99 -17.10 -4.39
CA ARG A 35 16.42 -18.25 -5.09
C ARG A 35 16.06 -19.37 -4.11
N HIS A 36 15.07 -20.17 -4.49
CA HIS A 36 14.65 -21.36 -3.76
C HIS A 36 15.11 -22.63 -4.49
N ALA A 37 15.30 -23.73 -3.76
CA ALA A 37 15.69 -25.02 -4.34
C ALA A 37 14.58 -25.63 -5.22
N GLU A 38 13.32 -25.31 -4.91
CA GLU A 38 12.17 -25.60 -5.77
C GLU A 38 12.08 -24.53 -6.88
N PRO A 39 12.26 -24.88 -8.15
CA PRO A 39 12.40 -23.91 -9.24
C PRO A 39 11.10 -23.14 -9.55
N ASP A 40 9.94 -23.74 -9.26
CA ASP A 40 8.62 -23.14 -9.50
C ASP A 40 8.07 -22.41 -8.26
N ARG A 41 8.84 -22.26 -7.18
CA ARG A 41 8.40 -21.50 -6.01
C ARG A 41 8.70 -20.03 -6.23
N GLN A 42 7.78 -19.14 -5.84
CA GLN A 42 7.91 -17.68 -5.98
C GLN A 42 7.52 -16.95 -4.69
N VAL A 43 8.14 -15.80 -4.45
CA VAL A 43 7.65 -14.84 -3.45
C VAL A 43 6.59 -13.95 -4.08
N ILE A 44 5.57 -13.56 -3.31
CA ILE A 44 4.67 -12.46 -3.66
C ILE A 44 4.76 -11.39 -2.58
N PHE A 45 5.30 -10.22 -2.93
CA PHE A 45 5.27 -9.03 -2.08
C PHE A 45 3.93 -8.31 -2.24
N VAL A 46 3.26 -8.03 -1.12
CA VAL A 46 1.91 -7.44 -1.10
C VAL A 46 1.95 -5.92 -0.94
N GLY A 47 3.02 -5.26 -1.41
CA GLY A 47 3.20 -3.81 -1.28
C GLY A 47 3.79 -3.37 0.06
N ASP A 48 3.89 -2.06 0.25
CA ASP A 48 4.36 -1.41 1.49
C ASP A 48 5.77 -1.88 1.90
N LEU A 49 6.69 -1.84 0.94
CA LEU A 49 8.10 -2.11 1.15
C LEU A 49 8.80 -0.93 1.82
N VAL A 50 8.38 0.29 1.51
CA VAL A 50 9.05 1.51 1.95
C VAL A 50 8.44 2.15 3.20
N ASP A 51 9.15 3.16 3.71
CA ASP A 51 8.86 3.98 4.88
C ASP A 51 8.96 3.26 6.23
N ARG A 52 8.93 4.06 7.31
CA ARG A 52 9.02 3.67 8.74
C ARG A 52 10.35 3.04 9.19
N GLY A 53 10.86 2.01 8.51
CA GLY A 53 12.05 1.26 8.90
C GLY A 53 13.39 1.89 8.47
N GLU A 54 14.49 1.29 8.91
CA GLU A 54 15.85 1.81 8.81
C GLU A 54 16.68 1.23 7.65
N ASP A 55 16.15 0.24 6.93
CA ASP A 55 16.85 -0.50 5.87
C ASP A 55 16.12 -0.39 4.52
N GLN A 56 15.69 0.81 4.14
CA GLN A 56 14.91 1.05 2.91
C GLN A 56 15.63 0.51 1.67
N ARG A 57 16.92 0.83 1.53
CA ARG A 57 17.74 0.38 0.41
C ARG A 57 17.84 -1.14 0.33
N GLN A 58 18.07 -1.81 1.46
CA GLN A 58 18.20 -3.28 1.47
C GLN A 58 16.91 -3.96 1.02
N VAL A 59 15.75 -3.51 1.54
CA VAL A 59 14.45 -4.06 1.15
C VAL A 59 14.21 -3.89 -0.34
N LEU A 60 14.43 -2.67 -0.86
CA LEU A 60 14.20 -2.35 -2.27
C LEU A 60 15.14 -3.13 -3.20
N THR A 61 16.42 -3.23 -2.85
CA THR A 61 17.39 -4.02 -3.62
C THR A 61 17.01 -5.49 -3.67
N ILE A 62 16.60 -6.09 -2.55
CA ILE A 62 16.17 -7.50 -2.51
C ILE A 62 14.92 -7.70 -3.37
N ALA A 63 13.87 -6.91 -3.13
CA ALA A 63 12.58 -7.08 -3.79
C ALA A 63 12.68 -6.88 -5.31
N ARG A 64 13.33 -5.81 -5.77
CA ARG A 64 13.50 -5.55 -7.20
C ARG A 64 14.34 -6.62 -7.87
N ALA A 65 15.46 -7.05 -7.26
CA ALA A 65 16.28 -8.11 -7.83
C ALA A 65 15.51 -9.43 -8.00
N MET A 66 14.67 -9.79 -7.02
CA MET A 66 13.83 -10.99 -7.12
C MET A 66 12.72 -10.83 -8.17
N VAL A 67 12.07 -9.67 -8.26
CA VAL A 67 11.04 -9.39 -9.27
C VAL A 67 11.63 -9.44 -10.67
N GLU A 68 12.75 -8.76 -10.91
CA GLU A 68 13.42 -8.73 -12.22
C GLU A 68 13.96 -10.12 -12.62
N ALA A 69 14.39 -10.94 -11.66
CA ALA A 69 14.83 -12.30 -11.91
C ALA A 69 13.69 -13.32 -12.05
N GLY A 70 12.43 -12.89 -11.89
CA GLY A 70 11.25 -13.75 -11.95
C GLY A 70 11.11 -14.73 -10.77
N THR A 71 11.84 -14.51 -9.68
CA THR A 71 11.68 -15.30 -8.44
C THR A 71 10.68 -14.69 -7.46
N ALA A 72 10.24 -13.46 -7.73
CA ALA A 72 9.14 -12.82 -7.03
C ALA A 72 8.18 -12.11 -7.99
N ARG A 73 6.98 -11.82 -7.48
CA ARG A 73 6.05 -10.83 -8.01
C ARG A 73 5.71 -9.81 -6.93
N MET A 74 5.22 -8.64 -7.32
CA MET A 74 4.85 -7.59 -6.38
C MET A 74 3.61 -6.84 -6.86
N VAL A 75 2.73 -6.49 -5.93
CA VAL A 75 1.69 -5.47 -6.14
C VAL A 75 2.08 -4.16 -5.45
N MET A 76 1.62 -3.03 -5.98
CA MET A 76 1.82 -1.71 -5.40
C MET A 76 1.10 -1.59 -4.06
N GLY A 77 1.79 -1.10 -3.02
CA GLY A 77 1.18 -0.69 -1.76
C GLY A 77 0.84 0.79 -1.72
N ASN A 78 0.17 1.24 -0.66
CA ASN A 78 -0.16 2.65 -0.52
C ASN A 78 1.09 3.52 -0.29
N HIS A 79 2.15 2.97 0.30
CA HIS A 79 3.40 3.70 0.51
C HIS A 79 4.18 3.92 -0.79
N GLU A 80 4.22 2.94 -1.70
CA GLU A 80 4.78 3.14 -3.03
C GLU A 80 3.99 4.20 -3.82
N PHE A 81 2.64 4.12 -3.79
CA PHE A 81 1.78 5.14 -4.41
C PHE A 81 2.03 6.54 -3.84
N ASN A 82 2.12 6.65 -2.50
CA ASN A 82 2.41 7.93 -1.85
C ASN A 82 3.78 8.49 -2.23
N ALA A 83 4.80 7.64 -2.38
CA ALA A 83 6.13 8.05 -2.82
C ALA A 83 6.10 8.61 -4.26
N ILE A 84 5.35 7.96 -5.17
CA ILE A 84 5.13 8.47 -6.52
C ILE A 84 4.47 9.86 -6.46
N CYS A 85 3.35 10.00 -5.75
CA CYS A 85 2.65 11.29 -5.67
C CYS A 85 3.47 12.38 -4.96
N TYR A 86 4.33 12.03 -3.99
CA TYR A 86 5.22 12.98 -3.32
C TYR A 86 6.31 13.51 -4.25
N ALA A 87 6.81 12.67 -5.16
CA ALA A 87 7.84 13.03 -6.13
C ALA A 87 7.28 13.68 -7.41
N THR A 88 5.96 13.65 -7.61
CA THR A 88 5.33 14.09 -8.87
C THR A 88 4.67 15.45 -8.72
N GLU A 89 5.12 16.42 -9.52
CA GLU A 89 4.50 17.74 -9.62
C GLU A 89 3.09 17.63 -10.24
N HIS A 90 2.17 18.49 -9.80
CA HIS A 90 0.82 18.50 -10.34
C HIS A 90 0.82 19.08 -11.76
N PRO A 91 0.21 18.40 -12.76
CA PRO A 91 0.30 18.80 -14.16
C PRO A 91 -0.27 20.20 -14.42
N ASP A 92 -1.36 20.56 -13.73
CA ASP A 92 -2.04 21.86 -13.91
C ASP A 92 -1.67 22.93 -12.85
N ARG A 93 -0.81 22.60 -11.88
CA ARG A 93 -0.47 23.49 -10.76
C ARG A 93 1.04 23.50 -10.54
N PRO A 94 1.79 24.29 -11.31
CA PRO A 94 3.24 24.38 -11.18
C PRO A 94 3.65 24.79 -9.76
N GLY A 95 4.62 24.09 -9.18
CA GLY A 95 5.09 24.24 -7.81
C GLY A 95 4.31 23.42 -6.77
N ASP A 96 3.12 22.92 -7.10
CA ASP A 96 2.38 21.98 -6.25
C ASP A 96 2.74 20.53 -6.60
N TYR A 97 2.67 19.64 -5.62
CA TYR A 97 2.89 18.21 -5.80
C TYR A 97 1.59 17.44 -5.58
N LEU A 98 1.41 16.31 -6.27
CA LEU A 98 0.22 15.46 -6.14
C LEU A 98 -0.02 15.03 -4.69
N ARG A 99 1.07 14.82 -3.94
CA ARG A 99 1.05 14.77 -2.48
C ARG A 99 1.79 15.96 -1.89
N ALA A 100 1.06 16.86 -1.23
CA ALA A 100 1.63 18.07 -0.64
C ALA A 100 2.79 17.77 0.33
N HIS A 101 3.86 18.57 0.28
CA HIS A 101 5.02 18.50 1.17
C HIS A 101 4.74 19.13 2.54
N SER A 102 3.66 18.67 3.20
CA SER A 102 3.31 19.06 4.56
C SER A 102 4.18 18.32 5.59
N PRO A 103 4.38 18.85 6.81
CA PRO A 103 5.13 18.15 7.87
C PRO A 103 4.65 16.72 8.12
N LYS A 104 3.33 16.50 8.02
CA LYS A 104 2.72 15.16 8.15
C LYS A 104 3.17 14.22 7.04
N ASN A 105 3.02 14.64 5.77
CA ASN A 105 3.35 13.80 4.63
C ASN A 105 4.85 13.53 4.53
N THR A 106 5.67 14.56 4.75
CA THR A 106 7.14 14.42 4.78
C THR A 106 7.60 13.51 5.91
N LYS A 107 6.95 13.56 7.09
CA LYS A 107 7.26 12.63 8.18
C LYS A 107 6.98 11.18 7.78
N GLN A 108 5.88 10.92 7.08
CA GLN A 108 5.51 9.57 6.64
C GLN A 108 6.54 8.95 5.69
N CYS A 109 7.08 9.73 4.74
CA CYS A 109 8.10 9.26 3.80
C CYS A 109 9.55 9.58 4.21
N SER A 110 9.76 10.09 5.43
CA SER A 110 11.06 10.60 5.86
C SER A 110 12.17 9.55 5.79
N ALA A 111 11.88 8.30 6.16
CA ALA A 111 12.85 7.22 6.12
C ALA A 111 13.34 6.94 4.68
N PHE A 112 12.41 6.86 3.72
CA PHE A 112 12.73 6.68 2.31
C PHE A 112 13.57 7.86 1.78
N LEU A 113 13.14 9.09 2.07
CA LEU A 113 13.83 10.30 1.61
C LEU A 113 15.22 10.50 2.22
N GLN A 114 15.44 10.10 3.48
CA GLN A 114 16.71 10.33 4.17
C GLN A 114 17.76 9.26 3.87
N GLN A 115 17.33 8.02 3.58
CA GLN A 115 18.26 6.92 3.37
C GLN A 115 18.74 6.81 1.92
N LEU A 116 18.03 7.42 0.97
CA LEU A 116 18.30 7.35 -0.46
C LEU A 116 18.67 8.73 -1.01
N SER A 117 19.61 8.78 -1.94
CA SER A 117 19.91 9.98 -2.72
C SER A 117 18.74 10.36 -3.63
N ALA A 118 18.71 11.60 -4.13
CA ALA A 118 17.66 12.05 -5.05
C ALA A 118 17.62 11.22 -6.35
N GLU A 119 18.78 10.77 -6.84
CA GLU A 119 18.88 9.91 -8.02
C GLU A 119 18.28 8.52 -7.75
N GLU A 120 18.63 7.90 -6.62
CA GLU A 120 18.03 6.64 -6.20
C GLU A 120 16.51 6.78 -6.02
N GLN A 121 16.05 7.86 -5.37
CA GLN A 121 14.62 8.10 -5.18
C GLN A 121 13.87 8.16 -6.52
N ALA A 122 14.43 8.86 -7.51
CA ALA A 122 13.84 8.94 -8.84
C ALA A 122 13.79 7.58 -9.54
N ASP A 123 14.86 6.78 -9.46
CA ASP A 123 14.90 5.43 -10.01
C ASP A 123 13.88 4.49 -9.34
N TRP A 124 13.78 4.53 -8.00
CA TRP A 124 12.79 3.74 -7.27
C TRP A 124 11.36 4.17 -7.58
N VAL A 125 11.08 5.48 -7.69
CA VAL A 125 9.76 5.98 -8.09
C VAL A 125 9.42 5.52 -9.52
N ALA A 126 10.37 5.55 -10.45
CA ALA A 126 10.18 5.02 -11.78
C ALA A 126 9.87 3.52 -11.76
N TRP A 127 10.57 2.73 -10.93
CA TRP A 127 10.27 1.31 -10.76
C TRP A 127 8.88 1.08 -10.15
N PHE A 128 8.47 1.87 -9.15
CA PHE A 128 7.14 1.74 -8.55
C PHE A 128 6.01 1.96 -9.55
N ARG A 129 6.18 2.88 -10.51
CA ARG A 129 5.21 3.13 -11.59
C ARG A 129 4.96 1.92 -12.49
N THR A 130 5.86 0.94 -12.49
CA THR A 130 5.70 -0.32 -13.26
C THR A 130 4.90 -1.39 -12.52
N LEU A 131 4.65 -1.21 -11.21
CA LEU A 131 3.99 -2.22 -10.38
C LEU A 131 2.48 -2.32 -10.71
N PRO A 132 1.93 -3.55 -10.81
CA PRO A 132 0.49 -3.74 -10.90
C PRO A 132 -0.19 -3.47 -9.56
N LEU A 133 -1.45 -3.04 -9.60
CA LEU A 133 -2.28 -2.82 -8.42
C LEU A 133 -2.83 -4.15 -7.85
N TRP A 134 -2.94 -5.19 -8.67
CA TRP A 134 -3.35 -6.54 -8.25
C TRP A 134 -2.77 -7.62 -9.17
N LEU A 135 -2.73 -8.86 -8.69
CA LEU A 135 -2.45 -10.08 -9.45
C LEU A 135 -3.68 -10.99 -9.35
N ASP A 136 -4.12 -11.58 -10.45
CA ASP A 136 -5.36 -12.36 -10.51
C ASP A 136 -5.16 -13.88 -10.62
N GLU A 137 -6.28 -14.60 -10.64
CA GLU A 137 -6.30 -16.07 -10.65
C GLU A 137 -5.78 -16.67 -11.95
N GLU A 138 -5.88 -15.94 -13.07
CA GLU A 138 -5.32 -16.39 -14.35
C GLU A 138 -3.79 -16.33 -14.28
N GLU A 139 -3.26 -15.28 -13.66
CA GLU A 139 -1.84 -15.07 -13.46
C GLU A 139 -1.19 -16.01 -12.43
N LEU A 140 -1.92 -16.36 -11.35
CA LEU A 140 -1.40 -17.08 -10.19
C LEU A 140 -2.00 -18.49 -10.00
N GLY A 141 -2.85 -18.95 -10.91
CA GLY A 141 -3.43 -20.30 -10.84
C GLY A 141 -4.40 -20.50 -9.67
N GLY A 142 -5.33 -19.55 -9.48
CA GLY A 142 -6.38 -19.62 -8.44
C GLY A 142 -6.09 -18.84 -7.16
N LEU A 143 -5.06 -18.00 -7.15
CA LEU A 143 -4.76 -17.05 -6.08
C LEU A 143 -5.01 -15.61 -6.58
N ARG A 144 -5.48 -14.74 -5.69
CA ARG A 144 -5.72 -13.31 -5.92
C ARG A 144 -4.89 -12.51 -4.92
N VAL A 145 -4.21 -11.47 -5.39
CA VAL A 145 -3.41 -10.59 -4.51
C VAL A 145 -3.67 -9.14 -4.86
N VAL A 146 -3.96 -8.35 -3.84
CA VAL A 146 -4.10 -6.89 -3.86
C VAL A 146 -3.64 -6.40 -2.49
N HIS A 147 -3.08 -5.19 -2.41
CA HIS A 147 -2.50 -4.71 -1.15
C HIS A 147 -3.53 -4.63 0.00
N ALA A 148 -4.71 -4.06 -0.26
CA ALA A 148 -5.78 -3.99 0.72
C ALA A 148 -7.01 -4.81 0.29
N CYS A 149 -7.94 -4.23 -0.48
CA CYS A 149 -9.26 -4.83 -0.71
C CYS A 149 -9.44 -5.33 -2.15
N TRP A 150 -9.83 -6.61 -2.30
CA TRP A 150 -10.25 -7.14 -3.61
C TRP A 150 -11.67 -6.65 -3.92
N HIS A 151 -11.76 -5.56 -4.68
CA HIS A 151 -13.03 -4.88 -4.95
C HIS A 151 -13.26 -4.68 -6.46
N GLU A 152 -14.12 -5.53 -7.04
CA GLU A 152 -14.35 -5.60 -8.50
C GLU A 152 -14.80 -4.26 -9.12
N GLU A 153 -15.60 -3.47 -8.39
CA GLU A 153 -16.02 -2.16 -8.88
C GLU A 153 -14.86 -1.16 -8.96
N SER A 154 -13.98 -1.13 -7.96
CA SER A 154 -12.78 -0.29 -7.99
C SER A 154 -11.82 -0.75 -9.10
N MET A 155 -11.67 -2.07 -9.29
CA MET A 155 -10.85 -2.61 -10.39
C MET A 155 -11.41 -2.24 -11.76
N ARG A 156 -12.74 -2.22 -11.93
CA ARG A 156 -13.38 -1.77 -13.16
C ARG A 156 -13.06 -0.31 -13.47
N VAL A 157 -13.15 0.58 -12.48
CA VAL A 157 -12.78 2.00 -12.64
C VAL A 157 -11.32 2.16 -13.07
N VAL A 158 -10.40 1.40 -12.47
CA VAL A 158 -8.98 1.40 -12.86
C VAL A 158 -8.79 0.90 -14.29
N ARG A 159 -9.39 -0.24 -14.66
CA ARG A 159 -9.30 -0.80 -16.01
C ARG A 159 -9.85 0.16 -17.07
N GLU A 160 -10.96 0.84 -16.78
CA GLU A 160 -11.54 1.85 -17.66
C GLU A 160 -10.63 3.09 -17.79
N ALA A 161 -9.91 3.47 -16.74
CA ALA A 161 -9.02 4.63 -16.73
C ALA A 161 -7.68 4.38 -17.45
N CYS A 162 -7.03 3.24 -17.23
CA CYS A 162 -5.66 2.98 -17.72
C CYS A 162 -5.52 1.78 -18.67
N GLY A 163 -6.61 1.06 -18.96
CA GLY A 163 -6.60 -0.11 -19.86
C GLY A 163 -6.03 -1.39 -19.23
N GLY A 164 -5.77 -1.41 -17.92
CA GLY A 164 -5.20 -2.56 -17.23
C GLY A 164 -5.22 -2.41 -15.71
N ASN A 165 -4.19 -2.93 -15.05
CA ASN A 165 -3.97 -2.87 -13.60
C ASN A 165 -2.69 -2.11 -13.22
N VAL A 166 -2.01 -1.48 -14.18
CA VAL A 166 -0.79 -0.68 -13.98
C VAL A 166 -1.11 0.76 -14.35
N LEU A 167 -0.82 1.72 -13.47
CA LEU A 167 -1.00 3.16 -13.79
C LEU A 167 0.08 3.67 -14.74
N GLY A 168 1.29 3.11 -14.68
CA GLY A 168 2.38 3.44 -15.58
C GLY A 168 2.94 4.85 -15.34
N ASP A 169 3.42 5.49 -16.41
CA ASP A 169 4.06 6.80 -16.35
C ASP A 169 3.10 7.99 -16.55
N ASP A 170 1.81 7.73 -16.75
CA ASP A 170 0.83 8.79 -17.03
C ASP A 170 0.52 9.61 -15.76
N VAL A 171 1.13 10.80 -15.69
CA VAL A 171 0.94 11.75 -14.58
C VAL A 171 -0.53 12.17 -14.41
N ALA A 172 -1.33 12.19 -15.48
CA ALA A 172 -2.74 12.55 -15.39
C ALA A 172 -3.53 11.50 -14.59
N LEU A 173 -3.17 10.22 -14.67
CA LEU A 173 -3.79 9.17 -13.87
C LEU A 173 -3.49 9.35 -12.38
N TYR A 174 -2.26 9.70 -12.01
CA TYR A 174 -1.93 9.98 -10.60
C TYR A 174 -2.60 11.25 -10.09
N ALA A 175 -2.77 12.27 -10.94
CA ALA A 175 -3.51 13.48 -10.59
C ALA A 175 -4.97 13.16 -10.26
N ARG A 176 -5.65 12.41 -11.13
CA ARG A 176 -7.01 11.90 -10.91
C ARG A 176 -7.09 11.00 -9.67
N ALA A 177 -6.14 10.09 -9.50
CA ALA A 177 -6.04 9.22 -8.32
C ALA A 177 -5.70 9.96 -7.02
N SER A 178 -5.37 11.25 -7.09
CA SER A 178 -5.11 12.12 -5.94
C SER A 178 -6.20 13.18 -5.72
N ASP A 179 -7.25 13.17 -6.54
CA ASP A 179 -8.38 14.11 -6.48
C ASP A 179 -9.60 13.43 -5.84
N PRO A 180 -10.02 13.83 -4.62
CA PRO A 180 -11.17 13.25 -3.92
C PRO A 180 -12.49 13.26 -4.71
N ASP A 181 -12.62 14.14 -5.70
CA ASP A 181 -13.82 14.25 -6.54
C ASP A 181 -13.80 13.30 -7.76
N ASP A 182 -12.67 12.66 -8.07
CA ASP A 182 -12.55 11.69 -9.18
C ASP A 182 -12.84 10.24 -8.69
N PRO A 183 -13.63 9.44 -9.40
CA PRO A 183 -13.86 8.04 -9.07
C PRO A 183 -12.58 7.20 -8.95
N LEU A 184 -11.52 7.54 -9.69
CA LEU A 184 -10.24 6.85 -9.64
C LEU A 184 -9.56 7.00 -8.26
N PHE A 185 -9.71 8.16 -7.60
CA PHE A 185 -9.22 8.33 -6.23
C PHE A 185 -9.86 7.33 -5.28
N THR A 186 -11.20 7.24 -5.29
CA THR A 186 -11.93 6.29 -4.44
C THR A 186 -11.53 4.85 -4.76
N ALA A 187 -11.35 4.53 -6.05
CA ALA A 187 -10.89 3.21 -6.47
C ALA A 187 -9.51 2.85 -5.91
N ILE A 188 -8.54 3.77 -6.01
CA ILE A 188 -7.18 3.58 -5.48
C ILE A 188 -7.17 3.51 -3.95
N GLU A 189 -7.94 4.36 -3.25
CA GLU A 189 -8.07 4.29 -1.79
C GLU A 189 -8.62 2.94 -1.34
N VAL A 190 -9.65 2.41 -2.00
CA VAL A 190 -10.20 1.08 -1.67
C VAL A 190 -9.18 -0.03 -1.92
N LEU A 191 -8.52 -0.04 -3.08
CA LEU A 191 -7.57 -1.09 -3.45
C LEU A 191 -6.31 -1.08 -2.58
N LEU A 192 -5.81 0.10 -2.19
CA LEU A 192 -4.55 0.25 -1.47
C LEU A 192 -4.70 0.52 0.03
N LYS A 193 -5.87 0.93 0.53
CA LYS A 193 -6.05 1.21 1.97
C LYS A 193 -7.26 0.51 2.58
N GLY A 194 -8.13 -0.02 1.73
CA GLY A 194 -9.41 -0.59 2.10
C GLY A 194 -10.52 0.48 2.17
N PRO A 195 -11.79 0.06 2.06
CA PRO A 195 -12.91 0.97 2.18
C PRO A 195 -12.97 1.61 3.57
N GLU A 196 -13.27 2.91 3.58
CA GLU A 196 -13.54 3.69 4.78
C GLU A 196 -14.98 4.19 4.74
N VAL A 197 -15.58 4.37 5.92
CA VAL A 197 -16.89 5.01 6.08
C VAL A 197 -16.73 6.31 6.84
N ARG A 198 -17.58 7.28 6.49
CA ARG A 198 -17.72 8.50 7.28
C ARG A 198 -18.45 8.18 8.56
N LEU A 199 -17.87 8.57 9.69
CA LEU A 199 -18.46 8.36 11.01
C LEU A 199 -19.80 9.10 11.15
N ALA A 200 -19.91 10.27 10.54
CA ALA A 200 -21.14 11.07 10.54
C ALA A 200 -22.34 10.38 9.88
N ASP A 201 -22.12 9.49 8.90
CA ASP A 201 -23.21 8.75 8.23
C ASP A 201 -23.85 7.72 9.18
N TYR A 202 -23.20 7.44 10.31
CA TYR A 202 -23.66 6.54 11.36
C TYR A 202 -23.84 7.28 12.70
N ASP A 203 -23.98 8.61 12.71
CA ASP A 203 -24.11 9.43 13.92
C ASP A 203 -22.96 9.24 14.93
N LEU A 204 -21.75 8.91 14.46
CA LEU A 204 -20.55 8.74 15.30
C LEU A 204 -19.66 10.00 15.29
N PRO A 205 -19.10 10.40 16.45
CA PRO A 205 -18.18 11.54 16.52
C PRO A 205 -16.81 11.20 15.92
N PRO A 206 -16.01 12.19 15.49
CA PRO A 206 -14.62 11.95 15.08
C PRO A 206 -13.74 11.48 16.25
N PHE A 207 -12.65 10.78 15.93
CA PHE A 207 -11.63 10.32 16.90
C PHE A 207 -10.25 10.89 16.59
N GLU A 208 -9.36 10.87 17.58
CA GLU A 208 -7.92 11.06 17.40
C GLU A 208 -7.22 9.70 17.31
N ASP A 209 -6.44 9.51 16.25
CA ASP A 209 -5.58 8.33 16.11
C ASP A 209 -4.42 8.35 17.13
N PRO A 210 -3.71 7.23 17.35
CA PRO A 210 -2.58 7.19 18.28
C PRO A 210 -1.43 8.17 17.98
N GLU A 211 -1.43 8.79 16.79
CA GLU A 211 -0.46 9.81 16.39
C GLU A 211 -0.99 11.24 16.58
N GLY A 212 -2.21 11.40 17.11
CA GLY A 212 -2.84 12.68 17.41
C GLY A 212 -3.55 13.33 16.21
N HIS A 213 -3.83 12.60 15.15
CA HIS A 213 -4.58 13.14 14.02
C HIS A 213 -6.08 12.90 14.20
N ALA A 214 -6.87 13.96 14.02
CA ALA A 214 -8.32 13.87 13.94
C ALA A 214 -8.74 13.07 12.70
N ARG A 215 -9.69 12.15 12.90
CA ARG A 215 -10.27 11.24 11.90
C ARG A 215 -11.78 11.32 11.96
N ASP A 216 -12.40 11.66 10.84
CA ASP A 216 -13.84 11.63 10.60
C ASP A 216 -14.29 10.42 9.78
N HIS A 217 -13.32 9.65 9.27
CA HIS A 217 -13.51 8.37 8.59
C HIS A 217 -12.90 7.23 9.39
N ALA A 218 -13.47 6.04 9.25
CA ALA A 218 -12.94 4.83 9.85
C ALA A 218 -12.95 3.67 8.85
N ARG A 219 -11.90 2.83 8.91
CA ARG A 219 -11.75 1.68 8.04
C ARG A 219 -12.81 0.63 8.33
N LEU A 220 -13.31 -0.01 7.29
CA LEU A 220 -14.16 -1.18 7.43
C LEU A 220 -13.32 -2.45 7.53
N ARG A 221 -13.78 -3.40 8.36
CA ARG A 221 -13.35 -4.80 8.36
C ARG A 221 -14.04 -5.54 7.23
N TRP A 222 -13.82 -5.08 6.00
CA TRP A 222 -14.44 -5.58 4.77
C TRP A 222 -14.22 -7.08 4.52
N TRP A 223 -13.22 -7.69 5.18
CA TRP A 223 -12.95 -9.14 5.12
C TRP A 223 -13.85 -9.97 6.04
N ARG A 224 -14.66 -9.34 6.91
CA ARG A 224 -15.65 -10.03 7.73
C ARG A 224 -16.98 -10.11 6.97
N SER A 225 -17.62 -11.27 7.05
CA SER A 225 -18.93 -11.54 6.45
C SER A 225 -19.96 -11.93 7.51
N GLY A 226 -21.24 -11.73 7.20
CA GLY A 226 -22.37 -12.03 8.08
C GLY A 226 -23.07 -10.78 8.62
N ASP A 227 -24.04 -10.98 9.52
CA ASP A 227 -24.74 -9.90 10.20
C ASP A 227 -23.85 -9.32 11.30
N LEU A 228 -23.05 -8.32 10.93
CA LEU A 228 -22.10 -7.65 11.82
C LEU A 228 -22.72 -6.37 12.37
N SER A 229 -22.53 -6.14 13.67
CA SER A 229 -22.80 -4.82 14.25
C SER A 229 -21.80 -3.77 13.74
N LEU A 230 -22.13 -2.50 13.87
CA LEU A 230 -21.25 -1.39 13.47
C LEU A 230 -19.87 -1.47 14.16
N LYS A 231 -19.82 -1.93 15.42
CA LYS A 231 -18.58 -2.21 16.16
C LYS A 231 -17.70 -3.27 15.52
N GLU A 232 -18.35 -4.27 14.95
CA GLU A 232 -17.66 -5.40 14.32
C GLU A 232 -17.22 -5.04 12.90
N MET A 233 -17.97 -4.15 12.24
CA MET A 233 -17.66 -3.61 10.91
C MET A 233 -16.58 -2.53 10.92
N ILE A 234 -16.55 -1.63 11.90
CA ILE A 234 -15.57 -0.53 11.91
C ILE A 234 -14.32 -0.93 12.69
N ASP A 235 -13.15 -0.67 12.10
CA ASP A 235 -11.86 -0.83 12.75
C ASP A 235 -11.36 0.47 13.38
N ILE A 236 -11.71 0.66 14.66
CA ILE A 236 -11.13 1.72 15.50
C ILE A 236 -10.10 1.08 16.42
N ARG A 237 -8.84 1.48 16.28
CA ARG A 237 -7.72 0.90 17.05
C ARG A 237 -7.84 1.23 18.54
N CYS A 238 -7.39 0.30 19.38
CA CYS A 238 -7.29 0.50 20.83
C CYS A 238 -6.37 1.70 21.14
N GLY A 239 -6.77 2.55 22.10
CA GLY A 239 -6.03 3.76 22.49
C GLY A 239 -6.42 5.03 21.73
N THR A 240 -7.39 4.95 20.81
CA THR A 240 -8.03 6.12 20.19
C THR A 240 -8.87 6.89 21.21
N ARG A 241 -8.86 8.22 21.09
CA ARG A 241 -9.60 9.13 21.97
C ARG A 241 -10.64 9.88 21.16
N THR A 242 -11.65 10.44 21.81
CA THR A 242 -12.48 11.47 21.18
C THR A 242 -11.62 12.69 20.85
N ALA A 243 -12.06 13.54 19.93
CA ALA A 243 -11.42 14.84 19.65
C ALA A 243 -11.33 15.77 20.90
N SER A 244 -12.05 15.44 21.97
CA SER A 244 -12.00 16.13 23.27
C SER A 244 -11.10 15.42 24.31
N GLY A 245 -10.40 14.35 23.92
CA GLY A 245 -9.46 13.61 24.77
C GLY A 245 -10.08 12.54 25.69
N GLY A 246 -11.38 12.26 25.56
CA GLY A 246 -12.10 11.22 26.30
C GLY A 246 -12.01 9.84 25.64
N GLU A 247 -12.54 8.80 26.30
CA GLU A 247 -12.69 7.47 25.69
C GLU A 247 -13.71 7.52 24.54
N TYR A 248 -13.37 6.90 23.41
CA TYR A 248 -14.26 6.84 22.25
C TYR A 248 -15.51 5.99 22.56
N PRO A 249 -16.72 6.36 22.08
CA PRO A 249 -17.96 5.66 22.43
C PRO A 249 -17.92 4.15 22.17
N ASP A 250 -18.52 3.37 23.08
CA ASP A 250 -18.69 1.93 22.83
C ASP A 250 -19.69 1.71 21.68
N LEU A 251 -19.17 1.25 20.56
CA LEU A 251 -19.90 1.00 19.31
C LEU A 251 -20.96 -0.13 19.44
N ALA A 252 -21.11 -0.76 20.61
CA ALA A 252 -22.04 -1.87 20.86
C ALA A 252 -23.53 -1.48 20.99
N ARG A 253 -23.88 -0.19 20.90
CA ARG A 253 -25.25 0.32 21.16
C ARG A 253 -26.01 0.83 19.92
N MET A 254 -25.57 0.49 18.71
CA MET A 254 -26.31 0.78 17.47
C MET A 254 -26.80 -0.50 16.82
#